data_AF-A0A2X0M659-F1
#
_entry.id   AF-A0A2X0M659-F1
#
_cell.length_a   1.000
_cell.length_b   1.000
_cell.length_c   1.000
_cell.angle_alpha   90.00
_cell.angle_beta   90.00
_cell.angle_gamma   90.00
#
_symmetry.space_group_name_H-M   'P 1'
#
loop_
_entity.id
_entity.type
_entity.pdbx_description
1 polymer ?
#
loop_
_entity_poly.entity_id
_entity_poly.type
_entity_poly.pdbx_seq_one_letter_code
_entity_poly.pdbx_strand_id
1 'polypeptide(L)'
;MPETPAPTRSKGIPLRVLIDRREHFLPDMMFRFFEYAGRRPKARFYKEAEIIWQAVSENTWQELEAYSKALRLYCEEIETRLEQRSGWNIFSPEVWAVWLESMKFYYGERGLCNDYWKIIKYSGYLLHALRDRFISEYNAKHPELDPPLRRSDNLILRLGSLPSFRKDRVAYFSFPDPTPSGPSGFLEGEREHLQSRSEFSPIALKETSD
;
A
#
# COMPACT_ATOMS: atom_id res chain seq x y z
N MET A 1 -43.12 13.57 -13.83
CA MET A 1 -42.25 13.15 -12.72
C MET A 1 -40.84 13.06 -13.28
N PRO A 2 -39.84 13.76 -12.71
CA PRO A 2 -38.46 13.55 -13.14
C PRO A 2 -37.95 12.26 -12.49
N GLU A 3 -37.41 11.37 -13.32
CA GLU A 3 -36.74 10.14 -12.89
C GLU A 3 -35.58 10.49 -11.97
N THR A 4 -35.56 9.87 -10.78
CA THR A 4 -34.43 9.92 -9.86
C THR A 4 -33.21 9.34 -10.57
N PRO A 5 -32.11 10.07 -10.74
CA PRO A 5 -30.91 9.50 -11.34
C PRO A 5 -30.43 8.36 -10.44
N ALA A 6 -30.24 7.19 -11.04
CA ALA A 6 -29.69 6.03 -10.35
C ALA A 6 -28.37 6.43 -9.67
N PRO A 7 -28.10 5.95 -8.44
CA PRO A 7 -26.87 6.28 -7.75
C PRO A 7 -25.71 5.80 -8.62
N THR A 8 -24.91 6.74 -9.12
CA THR A 8 -23.59 6.45 -9.68
C THR A 8 -22.81 5.72 -8.59
N ARG A 9 -22.73 4.39 -8.70
CA ARG A 9 -21.73 3.59 -7.98
C ARG A 9 -20.39 4.23 -8.32
N SER A 10 -19.83 5.01 -7.41
CA SER A 10 -18.43 5.41 -7.46
C SER A 10 -17.65 4.11 -7.51
N LYS A 11 -17.21 3.72 -8.71
CA LYS A 11 -16.35 2.54 -8.86
C LYS A 11 -15.05 2.96 -8.18
N GLY A 12 -14.79 2.39 -7.00
CA GLY A 12 -13.54 2.62 -6.27
C GLY A 12 -12.33 2.41 -7.18
N ILE A 13 -11.18 2.92 -6.76
CA ILE A 13 -9.95 2.88 -7.57
C ILE A 13 -9.68 1.43 -8.02
N PRO A 14 -9.56 1.15 -9.33
CA PRO A 14 -9.40 -0.21 -9.84
C PRO A 14 -7.94 -0.71 -9.71
N LEU A 15 -7.75 -2.03 -9.71
CA LEU A 15 -6.42 -2.66 -9.54
C LEU A 15 -5.38 -2.09 -10.50
N ARG A 16 -5.74 -1.87 -11.77
CA ARG A 16 -4.84 -1.34 -12.80
C ARG A 16 -4.20 0.01 -12.44
N VAL A 17 -4.87 0.83 -11.63
CA VAL A 17 -4.32 2.10 -11.13
C VAL A 17 -3.35 1.86 -9.98
N LEU A 18 -3.64 0.90 -9.11
CA LEU A 18 -2.75 0.54 -7.99
C LEU A 18 -1.42 -0.04 -8.46
N ILE A 19 -1.42 -0.80 -9.56
CA ILE A 19 -0.22 -1.48 -10.08
C ILE A 19 0.40 -0.77 -11.29
N ASP A 20 -0.01 0.46 -11.60
CA ASP A 20 0.56 1.21 -12.71
C ASP A 20 2.03 1.55 -12.43
N ARG A 21 2.88 1.18 -13.39
CA ARG A 21 4.33 1.37 -13.31
C ARG A 21 4.76 2.77 -13.74
N ARG A 22 3.94 3.44 -14.56
CA ARG A 22 4.21 4.78 -15.07
C ARG A 22 3.84 5.85 -14.06
N GLU A 23 2.79 5.57 -13.29
CA GLU A 23 2.24 6.48 -12.31
C GLU A 23 1.94 5.71 -11.01
N HIS A 24 2.78 5.91 -10.01
CA HIS A 24 2.61 5.26 -8.72
C HIS A 24 1.33 5.72 -8.04
N PHE A 25 0.61 4.79 -7.41
CA PHE A 25 -0.59 5.15 -6.64
C PHE A 25 -0.22 5.89 -5.35
N LEU A 26 0.67 5.32 -4.53
CA LEU A 26 1.24 6.01 -3.37
C LEU A 26 2.51 6.79 -3.73
N PRO A 27 2.67 8.03 -3.22
CA PRO A 27 3.95 8.74 -3.26
C PRO A 27 5.06 7.98 -2.52
N ASP A 28 6.32 8.17 -2.93
CA ASP A 28 7.48 7.44 -2.36
C ASP A 28 7.61 7.62 -0.85
N MET A 29 7.52 8.86 -0.39
CA MET A 29 7.66 9.18 1.03
C MET A 29 6.51 8.62 1.87
N MET A 30 5.32 8.52 1.29
CA MET A 30 4.19 7.88 1.95
C MET A 30 4.35 6.37 2.07
N PHE A 31 4.84 5.72 1.02
CA PHE A 31 5.24 4.31 1.07
C PHE A 31 6.25 4.07 2.20
N ARG A 32 7.34 4.84 2.24
CA ARG A 32 8.41 4.70 3.26
C ARG A 32 7.86 4.82 4.68
N PHE A 33 6.95 5.77 4.88
CA PHE A 33 6.26 5.91 6.16
C PHE A 33 5.43 4.67 6.52
N PHE A 34 4.67 4.10 5.59
CA PHE A 34 3.88 2.89 5.87
C PHE A 34 4.73 1.65 6.07
N GLU A 35 5.87 1.54 5.38
CA GLU A 35 6.86 0.51 5.66
C GLU A 35 7.39 0.63 7.10
N TYR A 36 7.77 1.84 7.52
CA TYR A 36 8.20 2.11 8.89
C TYR A 36 7.09 1.80 9.90
N ALA A 37 5.87 2.28 9.66
CA ALA A 37 4.71 2.06 10.53
C ALA A 37 4.38 0.56 10.67
N GLY A 38 4.45 -0.19 9.58
CA GLY A 38 4.24 -1.64 9.54
C GLY A 38 5.24 -2.43 10.39
N ARG A 39 6.47 -1.92 10.55
CA ARG A 39 7.52 -2.54 11.38
C ARG A 39 7.41 -2.21 12.87
N ARG A 40 6.51 -1.30 13.27
CA ARG A 40 6.34 -0.96 14.69
C ARG A 40 5.76 -2.15 15.48
N PRO A 41 6.18 -2.37 16.74
CA PRO A 41 5.68 -3.48 17.55
C PRO A 41 4.17 -3.42 17.86
N LYS A 42 3.61 -2.21 17.97
CA LYS A 42 2.18 -2.00 18.16
C LYS A 42 1.60 -1.42 16.87
N ALA A 43 0.61 -2.08 16.30
CA ALA A 43 -0.07 -1.56 15.13
C ALA A 43 -0.84 -0.28 15.50
N ARG A 44 -0.65 0.76 14.69
CA ARG A 44 -1.44 1.99 14.72
C ARG A 44 -1.99 2.21 13.32
N PHE A 45 -3.26 2.60 13.25
CA PHE A 45 -3.89 3.02 12.01
C PHE A 45 -4.34 4.47 12.11
N TYR A 46 -4.33 5.17 10.99
CA TYR A 46 -4.40 6.63 10.96
C TYR A 46 -5.61 7.10 10.17
N LYS A 47 -6.16 8.26 10.53
CA LYS A 47 -7.33 8.81 9.84
C LYS A 47 -7.06 9.06 8.35
N GLU A 48 -5.88 9.57 8.00
CA GLU A 48 -5.50 9.83 6.62
C GLU A 48 -5.32 8.53 5.83
N ALA A 49 -4.81 7.48 6.48
CA ALA A 49 -4.68 6.16 5.88
C ALA A 49 -6.06 5.49 5.66
N GLU A 50 -7.01 5.68 6.56
CA GLU A 50 -8.38 5.19 6.39
C GLU A 50 -9.09 5.88 5.22
N ILE A 51 -8.89 7.18 5.01
CA ILE A 51 -9.43 7.89 3.84
C ILE A 51 -8.89 7.28 2.54
N ILE A 52 -7.59 7.01 2.46
CA ILE A 52 -6.98 6.35 1.30
C ILE A 52 -7.52 4.93 1.15
N TRP A 53 -7.66 4.19 2.26
CA TRP A 53 -8.17 2.82 2.24
C TRP A 53 -9.59 2.75 1.69
N GLN A 54 -10.49 3.65 2.13
CA GLN A 54 -11.89 3.72 1.71
C GLN A 54 -12.06 4.16 0.24
N ALA A 55 -11.07 4.85 -0.33
CA ALA A 55 -11.09 5.22 -1.75
C ALA A 55 -10.89 4.02 -2.69
N VAL A 56 -10.23 2.98 -2.19
CA VAL A 56 -10.01 1.72 -2.88
C VAL A 56 -11.04 0.72 -2.37
N SER A 57 -11.84 0.13 -3.26
CA SER A 57 -12.87 -0.81 -2.81
C SER A 57 -12.26 -2.04 -2.14
N GLU A 58 -12.95 -2.66 -1.17
CA GLU A 58 -12.48 -3.89 -0.53
C GLU A 58 -12.15 -4.99 -1.56
N ASN A 59 -12.98 -5.13 -2.59
CA ASN A 59 -12.74 -6.08 -3.68
C ASN A 59 -11.41 -5.80 -4.37
N THR A 60 -11.08 -4.53 -4.62
CA THR A 60 -9.80 -4.18 -5.25
C THR A 60 -8.62 -4.46 -4.33
N TRP A 61 -8.76 -4.26 -3.02
CA TRP A 61 -7.74 -4.68 -2.06
C TRP A 61 -7.50 -6.19 -2.09
N GLN A 62 -8.58 -6.98 -2.14
CA GLN A 62 -8.49 -8.44 -2.28
C GLN A 62 -7.85 -8.86 -3.61
N GLU A 63 -8.20 -8.19 -4.72
CA GLU A 63 -7.57 -8.41 -6.02
C GLU A 63 -6.06 -8.12 -5.97
N LEU A 64 -5.65 -7.02 -5.31
CA LEU A 64 -4.25 -6.67 -5.12
C LEU A 64 -3.50 -7.71 -4.27
N GLU A 65 -4.12 -8.21 -3.20
CA GLU A 65 -3.55 -9.24 -2.35
C GLU A 65 -3.33 -10.54 -3.12
N ALA A 66 -4.35 -11.00 -3.86
CA ALA A 66 -4.26 -12.18 -4.70
C ALA A 66 -3.19 -12.05 -5.79
N TYR A 67 -3.14 -10.89 -6.46
CA TYR A 67 -2.16 -10.58 -7.49
C TYR A 67 -0.73 -10.57 -6.92
N SER A 68 -0.52 -9.88 -5.78
CA SER A 68 0.79 -9.78 -5.13
C SER A 68 1.28 -11.14 -4.64
N LYS A 69 0.37 -11.99 -4.12
CA LYS A 69 0.67 -13.36 -3.71
C LYS A 69 1.08 -14.24 -4.89
N ALA A 70 0.33 -14.18 -5.99
CA ALA A 70 0.67 -14.94 -7.20
C ALA A 70 2.04 -14.53 -7.76
N LEU A 71 2.33 -13.22 -7.78
CA LEU A 71 3.61 -12.70 -8.24
C LEU A 71 4.78 -13.12 -7.32
N ARG A 72 4.57 -13.11 -6.00
CA ARG A 72 5.56 -13.61 -5.03
C ARG A 72 5.89 -15.09 -5.27
N LEU A 73 4.86 -15.93 -5.38
CA LEU A 73 5.05 -17.37 -5.62
C LEU A 73 5.83 -17.61 -6.92
N TYR A 74 5.53 -16.84 -7.96
CA TYR A 74 6.26 -16.94 -9.22
C TYR A 74 7.72 -16.48 -9.09
N CYS A 75 7.99 -15.46 -8.29
CA CYS A 75 9.37 -15.06 -7.96
C CYS A 75 10.13 -16.17 -7.22
N GLU A 76 9.51 -16.79 -6.21
CA GLU A 76 10.09 -17.90 -5.43
C GLU A 76 10.40 -19.13 -6.29
N GLU A 77 9.54 -19.43 -7.28
CA GLU A 77 9.77 -20.52 -8.24
C GLU A 77 11.00 -20.24 -9.12
N ILE A 78 11.12 -19.01 -9.64
CA ILE A 78 12.27 -18.61 -10.47
C ILE A 78 13.55 -18.62 -9.63
N GLU A 79 13.52 -18.07 -8.42
CA GLU A 79 14.65 -18.07 -7.49
C GLU A 79 15.13 -19.50 -7.20
N THR A 80 14.20 -20.40 -6.84
CA THR A 80 14.50 -21.83 -6.62
C THR A 80 15.14 -22.47 -7.86
N ARG A 81 14.61 -22.19 -9.06
CA ARG A 81 15.17 -22.71 -10.32
C ARG A 81 16.58 -22.20 -10.58
N LEU A 82 16.83 -20.92 -10.33
CA LEU A 82 18.15 -20.29 -10.52
C LEU A 82 19.17 -20.84 -9.53
N GLU A 83 18.79 -21.03 -8.27
CA GLU A 83 19.62 -21.65 -7.25
C GLU A 83 19.99 -23.10 -7.60
N GLN A 84 19.02 -23.91 -8.02
CA GLN A 84 19.26 -25.31 -8.43
C GLN A 84 20.21 -25.46 -9.62
N ARG A 85 20.31 -24.44 -10.48
CA ARG A 85 21.18 -24.44 -11.67
C ARG A 85 22.46 -23.64 -11.46
N SER A 86 22.63 -23.04 -10.29
CA SER A 86 23.85 -22.32 -9.94
C SER A 86 25.02 -23.30 -9.78
N GLY A 87 26.22 -22.86 -10.15
CA GLY A 87 27.42 -23.68 -10.10
C GLY A 87 28.67 -22.84 -9.93
N TRP A 88 29.75 -23.45 -9.45
CA TRP A 88 31.00 -22.76 -9.14
C TRP A 88 31.84 -22.40 -10.38
N ASN A 89 31.62 -23.08 -11.51
CA ASN A 89 32.34 -22.80 -12.74
C ASN A 89 31.66 -21.70 -13.55
N ILE A 90 31.91 -20.44 -13.22
CA ILE A 90 31.34 -19.27 -13.90
C ILE A 90 31.71 -19.15 -15.39
N PHE A 91 32.69 -19.93 -15.87
CA PHE A 91 33.12 -19.96 -17.27
C PHE A 91 32.40 -21.04 -18.10
N SER A 92 31.58 -21.88 -17.48
CA SER A 92 30.70 -22.80 -18.21
C SER A 92 29.59 -21.98 -18.90
N PRO A 93 29.26 -22.26 -20.18
CA PRO A 93 28.16 -21.58 -20.87
C PRO A 93 26.83 -21.66 -20.11
N GLU A 94 26.57 -22.78 -19.44
CA GLU A 94 25.34 -23.02 -18.68
C GLU A 94 25.28 -22.17 -17.41
N VAL A 95 26.37 -22.12 -16.62
CA VAL A 95 26.44 -21.29 -15.41
C VAL A 95 26.41 -19.81 -15.78
N TRP A 96 27.09 -19.41 -16.86
CA TRP A 96 27.05 -18.04 -17.36
C TRP A 96 25.64 -17.61 -17.80
N ALA A 97 24.89 -18.51 -18.46
CA ALA A 97 23.50 -18.25 -18.82
C ALA A 97 22.59 -18.07 -17.60
N VAL A 98 22.75 -18.92 -16.58
CA VAL A 98 22.02 -18.79 -15.30
C VAL A 98 22.37 -17.47 -14.61
N TRP A 99 23.64 -17.08 -14.59
CA TRP A 99 24.05 -15.80 -14.03
C TRP A 99 23.39 -14.61 -14.75
N LEU A 100 23.38 -14.60 -16.08
CA LEU A 100 22.70 -13.56 -16.87
C LEU A 100 21.18 -13.52 -16.59
N GLU A 101 20.56 -14.68 -16.41
CA GLU A 101 19.15 -14.79 -16.06
C GLU A 101 18.87 -14.23 -14.66
N SER A 102 19.70 -14.57 -13.66
CA SER A 102 19.65 -13.99 -12.31
C SER A 102 19.80 -12.47 -12.34
N MET A 103 20.75 -11.95 -13.13
CA MET A 103 20.93 -10.50 -13.27
C MET A 103 19.69 -9.83 -13.84
N LYS A 104 19.03 -10.44 -14.83
CA LYS A 104 17.76 -9.92 -15.38
C LYS A 104 16.62 -10.02 -14.37
N PHE A 105 16.54 -11.09 -13.60
CA PHE A 105 15.49 -11.31 -12.60
C PHE A 105 15.55 -10.30 -11.45
N TYR A 106 16.73 -10.08 -10.87
CA TYR A 106 16.92 -9.17 -9.71
C TYR A 106 17.11 -7.70 -10.12
N TYR A 107 17.92 -7.44 -11.16
CA TYR A 107 18.41 -6.08 -11.45
C TYR A 107 17.95 -5.54 -12.80
N GLY A 108 17.24 -6.32 -13.60
CA GLY A 108 16.67 -5.85 -14.85
C GLY A 108 15.70 -4.68 -14.63
N GLU A 109 15.68 -3.74 -15.56
CA GLU A 109 14.72 -2.62 -15.57
C GLU A 109 13.25 -3.11 -15.51
N ARG A 110 13.02 -4.31 -16.07
CA ARG A 110 11.76 -5.09 -16.01
C ARG A 110 11.96 -6.46 -15.33
N GLY A 111 12.89 -6.52 -14.39
CA GLY A 111 13.12 -7.73 -13.59
C GLY A 111 11.90 -8.03 -12.74
N LEU A 112 11.47 -9.29 -12.73
CA LEU A 112 10.25 -9.71 -12.03
C LEU A 112 10.32 -9.40 -10.53
N CYS A 113 11.49 -9.60 -9.91
CA CYS A 113 11.70 -9.29 -8.49
C CYS A 113 11.55 -7.78 -8.22
N ASN A 114 12.12 -6.94 -9.09
CA ASN A 114 11.98 -5.49 -8.99
C ASN A 114 10.51 -5.04 -9.18
N ASP A 115 9.81 -5.64 -10.15
CA ASP A 115 8.39 -5.37 -10.39
C ASP A 115 7.53 -5.74 -9.18
N TYR A 116 7.78 -6.90 -8.57
CA TYR A 116 7.15 -7.31 -7.33
C TYR A 116 7.35 -6.27 -6.22
N TRP A 117 8.59 -5.83 -5.98
CA TRP A 117 8.87 -4.82 -4.97
C TRP A 117 8.21 -3.47 -5.29
N LYS A 118 8.16 -3.05 -6.55
CA LYS A 118 7.44 -1.82 -6.94
C LYS A 118 5.95 -1.91 -6.65
N ILE A 119 5.32 -3.06 -6.91
CA ILE A 119 3.92 -3.29 -6.56
C ILE A 119 3.73 -3.17 -5.04
N ILE A 120 4.54 -3.86 -4.23
CA ILE A 120 4.42 -3.80 -2.77
C ILE A 120 4.58 -2.37 -2.23
N LYS A 121 5.53 -1.61 -2.78
CA LYS A 121 5.80 -0.23 -2.36
C LYS A 121 4.67 0.72 -2.75
N TYR A 122 4.30 0.75 -4.02
CA TYR A 122 3.52 1.86 -4.58
C TYR A 122 2.02 1.60 -4.70
N SER A 123 1.55 0.37 -4.52
CA SER A 123 0.12 0.02 -4.67
C SER A 123 -0.76 0.31 -3.44
N GLY A 124 -0.16 0.67 -2.31
CA GLY A 124 -0.87 0.73 -1.03
C GLY A 124 -0.98 -0.60 -0.30
N TYR A 125 -0.34 -1.66 -0.81
CA TYR A 125 -0.31 -2.97 -0.15
C TYR A 125 0.11 -2.89 1.33
N LEU A 126 1.15 -2.13 1.66
CA LEU A 126 1.61 -1.98 3.05
C LEU A 126 0.60 -1.25 3.95
N LEU A 127 -0.12 -0.26 3.39
CA LEU A 127 -1.22 0.40 4.10
C LEU A 127 -2.34 -0.60 4.39
N HIS A 128 -2.73 -1.40 3.39
CA HIS A 128 -3.74 -2.44 3.56
C HIS A 128 -3.35 -3.48 4.61
N ALA A 129 -2.11 -3.98 4.56
CA ALA A 129 -1.59 -4.94 5.53
C ALA A 129 -1.52 -4.35 6.96
N LEU A 130 -1.11 -3.08 7.09
CA LEU A 130 -1.11 -2.37 8.38
C LEU A 130 -2.52 -2.28 8.96
N ARG A 131 -3.54 -2.08 8.12
CA ARG A 131 -4.95 -2.03 8.54
C ARG A 131 -5.43 -3.36 9.08
N ASP A 132 -5.17 -4.45 8.37
CA ASP A 132 -5.55 -5.80 8.81
C ASP A 132 -4.88 -6.16 10.13
N ARG A 133 -3.59 -5.82 10.27
CA ARG A 133 -2.85 -6.00 11.52
C ARG A 133 -3.47 -5.17 12.65
N PHE A 134 -3.82 -3.91 12.40
CA PHE A 134 -4.48 -3.06 13.38
C PHE A 134 -5.81 -3.64 13.84
N ILE A 135 -6.67 -4.08 12.93
CA ILE A 135 -7.97 -4.70 13.24
C ILE A 135 -7.77 -5.95 14.11
N SER A 136 -6.83 -6.82 13.74
CA SER A 136 -6.52 -8.04 14.50
C SER A 136 -6.04 -7.71 15.92
N GLU A 137 -5.08 -6.79 16.07
CA GLU A 137 -4.56 -6.39 17.37
C GLU A 137 -5.62 -5.65 18.22
N TYR A 138 -6.52 -4.88 17.59
CA TYR A 138 -7.59 -4.16 18.29
C TYR A 138 -8.63 -5.13 18.83
N ASN A 139 -9.15 -6.02 17.98
CA ASN A 139 -10.14 -7.02 18.39
C ASN A 139 -9.60 -7.95 19.50
N ALA A 140 -8.32 -8.31 19.45
CA ALA A 140 -7.69 -9.10 20.50
C ALA A 140 -7.61 -8.38 21.85
N LYS A 141 -7.47 -7.05 21.85
CA LYS A 141 -7.41 -6.23 23.07
C LYS A 141 -8.80 -5.81 23.58
N HIS A 142 -9.80 -5.83 22.71
CA HIS A 142 -11.16 -5.39 22.96
C HIS A 142 -12.17 -6.50 22.64
N PRO A 143 -12.11 -7.66 23.31
CA PRO A 143 -13.04 -8.78 23.07
C PRO A 143 -14.50 -8.40 23.37
N GLU A 144 -14.74 -7.34 24.12
CA GLU A 144 -16.06 -6.78 24.44
C GLU A 144 -16.72 -6.01 23.28
N LEU A 145 -15.95 -5.65 22.24
CA LEU A 145 -16.50 -4.93 21.10
C LEU A 145 -17.36 -5.86 20.24
N ASP A 146 -18.68 -5.64 20.24
CA ASP A 146 -19.66 -6.41 19.47
C ASP A 146 -20.46 -5.53 18.48
N PRO A 147 -20.45 -5.83 17.18
CA PRO A 147 -19.61 -6.83 16.52
C PRO A 147 -18.12 -6.46 16.59
N PRO A 148 -17.18 -7.42 16.48
CA PRO A 148 -15.77 -7.11 16.35
C PRO A 148 -15.52 -6.29 15.07
N LEU A 149 -14.43 -5.52 15.03
CA LEU A 149 -14.06 -4.76 13.84
C LEU A 149 -13.87 -5.71 12.65
N ARG A 150 -14.46 -5.32 11.51
CA ARG A 150 -14.35 -6.05 10.25
C ARG A 150 -13.54 -5.25 9.25
N ARG A 151 -13.01 -5.93 8.23
CA ARG A 151 -12.29 -5.27 7.14
C ARG A 151 -13.18 -4.27 6.39
N SER A 152 -14.44 -4.58 6.15
CA SER A 152 -15.39 -3.70 5.46
C SER A 152 -15.82 -2.47 6.28
N ASP A 153 -15.47 -2.40 7.57
CA ASP A 153 -15.88 -1.29 8.43
C ASP A 153 -15.25 0.03 8.00
N ASN A 154 -15.93 1.15 8.25
CA ASN A 154 -15.27 2.45 8.30
C ASN A 154 -14.74 2.65 9.72
N LEU A 155 -13.41 2.60 9.89
CA LEU A 155 -12.79 2.61 11.22
C LEU A 155 -12.97 3.95 11.93
N ILE A 156 -13.05 5.07 11.20
CA ILE A 156 -13.32 6.39 11.79
C ILE A 156 -14.72 6.39 12.43
N LEU A 157 -15.72 5.89 11.71
CA LEU A 157 -17.09 5.82 12.24
C LEU A 157 -17.23 4.82 13.38
N ARG A 158 -16.57 3.66 13.28
CA ARG A 158 -16.67 2.58 14.27
C ARG A 158 -15.96 2.87 15.57
N LEU A 159 -14.85 3.61 15.53
CA LEU A 159 -14.04 3.93 16.70
C LEU A 159 -14.23 5.39 17.18
N GLY A 160 -15.03 6.18 16.46
CA GLY A 160 -15.28 7.60 16.73
C GLY A 160 -14.11 8.52 16.34
N SER A 161 -12.86 8.08 16.50
CA SER A 161 -11.69 8.81 16.01
C SER A 161 -10.51 7.88 15.74
N LEU A 162 -9.68 8.29 14.77
CA LEU A 162 -8.36 7.72 14.54
C LEU A 162 -7.30 8.82 14.73
N PRO A 163 -6.10 8.48 15.23
CA PRO A 163 -5.03 9.44 15.32
C PRO A 163 -4.61 9.92 13.92
N SER A 164 -4.16 11.17 13.83
CA SER A 164 -3.46 11.64 12.64
C SER A 164 -2.08 11.01 12.54
N PHE A 165 -1.65 10.64 11.33
CA PHE A 165 -0.27 10.21 11.12
C PHE A 165 0.76 11.35 11.23
N ARG A 166 0.35 12.61 11.38
CA ARG A 166 1.25 13.77 11.34
C ARG A 166 2.40 13.68 12.33
N LYS A 167 2.11 13.40 13.61
CA LYS A 167 3.15 13.33 14.65
C LYS A 167 4.16 12.23 14.34
N ASP A 168 3.67 11.07 13.94
CA ASP A 168 4.51 9.91 13.65
C ASP A 168 5.30 10.11 12.33
N ARG A 169 4.73 10.82 11.34
CA ARG A 169 5.42 11.25 10.11
C ARG A 169 6.52 12.28 10.39
N VAL A 170 6.23 13.33 11.16
CA VAL A 170 7.24 14.34 11.56
C VAL A 170 8.39 13.67 12.31
N ALA A 171 8.09 12.75 13.23
CA ALA A 171 9.12 12.00 13.94
C ALA A 171 9.96 11.13 12.99
N TYR A 172 9.33 10.48 12.02
CA TYR A 172 10.00 9.64 11.02
C TYR A 172 10.96 10.45 10.13
N PHE A 173 10.54 11.62 9.64
CA PHE A 173 11.33 12.46 8.72
C PHE A 173 12.26 13.46 9.43
N SER A 174 12.55 13.27 10.72
CA SER A 174 13.17 14.34 11.53
C SER A 174 14.61 14.74 11.14
N PHE A 175 15.30 14.02 10.25
CA PHE A 175 16.45 14.44 9.42
C PHE A 175 16.92 13.23 8.58
N PRO A 176 17.41 13.34 7.31
CA PRO A 176 17.55 14.50 6.43
C PRO A 176 16.36 14.70 5.47
N ASP A 177 15.24 14.03 5.70
CA ASP A 177 14.10 14.01 4.78
C ASP A 177 13.16 15.22 4.95
N PRO A 178 12.36 15.57 3.92
CA PRO A 178 11.34 16.60 4.01
C PRO A 178 10.31 16.33 5.12
N THR A 179 10.05 17.34 5.94
CA THR A 179 9.03 17.30 6.99
C THR A 179 7.68 17.82 6.49
N PRO A 180 6.54 17.27 6.96
CA PRO A 180 5.21 17.77 6.60
C PRO A 180 5.01 19.26 6.89
N SER A 181 4.71 20.04 5.84
CA SER A 181 4.39 21.47 5.92
C SER A 181 2.87 21.66 6.07
N GLY A 182 2.36 21.61 7.30
CA GLY A 182 0.95 21.91 7.57
C GLY A 182 0.26 20.96 8.58
N PRO A 183 -1.06 21.12 8.79
CA PRO A 183 -1.80 20.40 9.82
C PRO A 183 -2.10 18.93 9.47
N SER A 184 -2.05 18.58 8.19
CA SER A 184 -2.58 17.32 7.65
C SER A 184 -1.58 16.16 7.65
N GLY A 185 -0.29 16.40 7.95
CA GLY A 185 0.75 15.37 7.98
C GLY A 185 1.25 14.88 6.62
N PHE A 186 0.61 15.29 5.52
CA PHE A 186 1.08 15.08 4.15
C PHE A 186 2.31 15.97 3.85
N LEU A 187 3.23 15.45 3.04
CA LEU A 187 4.26 16.27 2.41
C LEU A 187 3.67 17.05 1.22
N GLU A 188 4.40 18.07 0.78
CA GLU A 188 4.04 18.86 -0.39
C GLU A 188 3.85 17.96 -1.62
N GLY A 189 2.72 18.13 -2.33
CA GLY A 189 2.37 17.34 -3.51
C GLY A 189 1.72 15.98 -3.23
N GLU A 190 1.81 15.41 -2.02
CA GLU A 190 1.25 14.07 -1.75
C GLU A 190 -0.28 14.08 -1.78
N ARG A 191 -0.90 15.15 -1.28
CA ARG A 191 -2.36 15.27 -1.27
C ARG A 191 -2.87 15.43 -2.70
N GLU A 192 -2.24 16.30 -3.49
CA GLU A 192 -2.58 16.56 -4.88
C GLU A 192 -2.39 15.29 -5.73
N HIS A 193 -1.31 14.54 -5.48
CA HIS A 193 -1.07 13.26 -6.12
C HIS A 193 -2.17 12.24 -5.82
N LEU A 194 -2.62 12.13 -4.57
CA LEU A 194 -3.72 11.22 -4.24
C LEU A 194 -5.04 11.69 -4.83
N GLN A 195 -5.30 13.00 -4.86
CA GLN A 195 -6.48 13.61 -5.46
C GLN A 195 -6.55 13.42 -6.98
N SER A 196 -5.43 13.39 -7.69
CA SER A 196 -5.44 13.11 -9.13
C SER A 196 -5.74 11.64 -9.47
N ARG A 197 -5.52 10.73 -8.51
CA ARG A 197 -5.73 9.27 -8.65
C ARG A 197 -7.15 8.81 -8.39
N SER A 198 -7.95 9.70 -7.82
CA SER A 198 -9.21 9.37 -7.18
C SER A 198 -10.26 10.34 -7.68
N GLU A 199 -11.45 9.83 -7.95
CA GLU A 199 -12.64 10.67 -7.90
C GLU A 199 -12.95 10.96 -6.42
N PHE A 200 -12.00 11.52 -5.64
CA PHE A 200 -12.30 11.98 -4.29
C PHE A 200 -13.37 13.06 -4.43
N SER A 201 -14.57 12.81 -3.90
CA SER A 201 -15.51 13.89 -3.66
C SER A 201 -14.76 14.92 -2.78
N PRO A 202 -14.66 16.20 -3.18
CA PRO A 202 -13.84 17.22 -2.52
C PRO A 202 -14.21 17.51 -1.05
N ILE A 203 -15.21 16.80 -0.53
CA ILE A 203 -15.74 16.89 0.83
C ILE A 203 -14.87 16.07 1.82
N ALA A 204 -14.37 14.89 1.43
CA ALA A 204 -13.69 13.97 2.38
C ALA A 204 -12.30 14.43 2.85
N LEU A 205 -11.63 15.31 2.11
CA LEU A 205 -10.30 15.85 2.48
C LEU A 205 -10.36 17.23 3.15
N LYS A 206 -11.51 17.92 3.09
CA LYS A 206 -11.69 19.21 3.79
C LYS A 206 -11.74 19.04 5.30
N GLU A 207 -12.33 17.96 5.80
CA GLU A 207 -12.44 17.66 7.25
C GLU A 207 -11.10 17.28 7.92
N THR A 208 -9.99 17.27 7.18
CA THR A 208 -8.65 17.08 7.75
C THR A 208 -7.89 18.39 7.97
N SER A 209 -8.53 19.53 7.69
CA SER A 209 -7.90 20.85 7.75
C SER A 209 -8.30 21.69 8.97
N ASP A 210 -9.14 21.16 9.86
CA ASP A 210 -9.48 21.76 11.15
C ASP A 210 -8.82 21.00 12.33
#